data_AF-A0A8J3MN21-F1
#
_entry.id   AF-A0A8J3MN21-F1
#
_cell.length_a   1.000
_cell.length_b   1.000
_cell.length_c   1.000
_cell.angle_alpha   90.00
_cell.angle_beta   90.00
_cell.angle_gamma   90.00
#
_symmetry.space_group_name_H-M   'P 1'
#
loop_
_entity.id
_entity.type
_entity.pdbx_description
1 polymer ?
#
loop_
_entity_poly.entity_id
_entity_poly.type
_entity_poly.pdbx_seq_one_letter_code
_entity_poly.pdbx_strand_id
1 'polypeptide(L)'
;MIRINRPPLPVELDVRTKQLNNEIGAAADRVRHARGLWRRAQPRQSLRDLLLDAAPGISRCMYCGDNQGTDIDHHEPLSRNPLRTFDWLNHLLACSFCNSHGKGDQFPWMVTGSRC
;
A
#
# COMPACT_ATOMS: atom_id res chain seq x y z
N MET A 1 0.01 -14.79 -1.12
CA MET A 1 0.86 -13.62 -0.86
C MET A 1 2.25 -14.12 -0.55
N ILE A 2 3.26 -13.64 -1.29
CA ILE A 2 4.66 -14.05 -1.07
C ILE A 2 5.19 -13.47 0.25
N ARG A 3 6.22 -14.09 0.83
CA ARG A 3 6.85 -13.56 2.04
C ARG A 3 7.57 -12.26 1.70
N ILE A 4 7.19 -11.16 2.35
CA ILE A 4 7.79 -9.83 2.16
C ILE A 4 8.72 -9.57 3.34
N ASN A 5 9.99 -9.28 3.07
CA ASN A 5 10.88 -8.74 4.08
C ASN A 5 10.67 -7.23 4.15
N ARG A 6 10.08 -6.73 5.24
CA ARG A 6 9.83 -5.29 5.39
C ARG A 6 10.86 -4.68 6.32
N PRO A 7 11.82 -3.89 5.81
CA PRO A 7 12.68 -3.11 6.69
C PRO A 7 11.84 -2.11 7.48
N PRO A 8 12.32 -1.66 8.66
CA PRO A 8 11.73 -0.53 9.35
C PRO A 8 11.78 0.71 8.46
N LEU A 9 10.79 1.58 8.59
CA LEU A 9 10.83 2.87 7.92
C LEU A 9 11.99 3.73 8.48
N PRO A 10 12.65 4.54 7.64
CA PRO A 10 13.49 5.64 8.12
C PRO A 10 12.70 6.52 9.10
N VAL A 11 13.35 6.99 10.17
CA VAL A 11 12.70 7.71 11.28
C VAL A 11 11.87 8.91 10.79
N GLU A 12 12.41 9.71 9.88
CA GLU A 12 11.71 10.88 9.34
C GLU A 12 10.43 10.50 8.58
N LEU A 13 10.49 9.40 7.82
CA LEU A 13 9.34 8.90 7.07
C LEU A 13 8.29 8.32 8.00
N ASP A 14 8.69 7.58 9.05
CA ASP A 14 7.79 7.06 10.09
C ASP A 14 7.07 8.19 10.86
N VAL A 15 7.80 9.24 11.23
CA VAL A 15 7.20 10.44 11.85
C VAL A 15 6.21 11.09 10.90
N ARG A 16 6.57 11.27 9.63
CA ARG A 16 5.70 11.92 8.64
C ARG A 16 4.43 11.12 8.37
N THR A 17 4.52 9.81 8.22
CA THR A 17 3.35 8.94 8.00
C THR A 17 2.41 8.95 9.20
N LYS A 18 2.94 8.94 10.43
CA LYS A 18 2.15 9.09 11.67
C LYS A 18 1.42 10.43 11.74
N GLN A 19 2.08 11.53 11.41
CA GLN A 19 1.44 12.86 11.35
C GLN A 19 0.28 12.88 10.36
N LEU A 20 0.47 12.34 9.15
CA LEU A 20 -0.59 12.28 8.14
C LEU A 20 -1.77 11.41 8.58
N ASN A 21 -1.52 10.28 9.26
CA ASN A 21 -2.60 9.47 9.84
C ASN A 21 -3.36 10.22 10.95
N ASN A 22 -2.68 11.03 11.76
CA ASN A 22 -3.32 11.88 12.77
C ASN A 22 -4.21 12.96 12.13
N GLU A 23 -3.75 13.59 11.05
CA GLU A 23 -4.55 14.54 10.25
C GLU A 23 -5.84 13.88 9.72
N ILE A 24 -5.74 12.64 9.22
CA ILE A 24 -6.91 11.85 8.80
C ILE A 24 -7.84 11.57 9.98
N GLY A 25 -7.30 11.18 11.15
CA GLY A 25 -8.10 10.87 12.33
C GLY A 25 -8.94 12.04 12.83
N ALA A 26 -8.41 13.26 12.71
CA ALA A 26 -9.07 14.50 13.10
C ALA A 26 -10.11 15.03 12.10
N ALA A 27 -10.10 14.53 10.85
CA ALA A 27 -11.02 14.99 9.82
C ALA A 27 -12.46 14.47 10.03
N ALA A 28 -13.45 15.32 9.74
CA ALA A 28 -14.87 14.95 9.78
C ALA A 28 -15.23 13.88 8.73
N ASP A 29 -14.72 14.03 7.50
CA ASP A 29 -14.79 13.01 6.44
C ASP A 29 -13.41 12.41 6.20
N ARG A 30 -13.11 11.35 6.95
CA ARG A 30 -11.81 10.68 6.94
C ARG A 30 -11.48 10.06 5.59
N VAL A 31 -12.46 9.51 4.88
CA VAL A 31 -12.24 8.82 3.59
C VAL A 31 -11.89 9.84 2.50
N ARG A 32 -12.67 10.92 2.39
CA ARG A 32 -12.36 12.01 1.45
C ARG A 32 -11.00 12.63 1.77
N HIS A 33 -10.72 12.89 3.05
CA HIS A 33 -9.47 13.49 3.48
C HIS A 33 -8.27 12.57 3.18
N ALA A 34 -8.35 11.29 3.54
CA ALA A 34 -7.35 10.28 3.22
C ALA A 34 -7.05 10.21 1.71
N ARG A 35 -8.08 10.12 0.87
CA ARG A 35 -7.94 10.12 -0.60
C ARG A 35 -7.31 11.41 -1.12
N GLY A 36 -7.60 12.55 -0.50
CA GLY A 36 -7.04 13.85 -0.86
C GLY A 36 -5.56 13.98 -0.47
N LEU A 37 -5.20 13.51 0.73
CA LEU A 37 -3.81 13.47 1.20
C LEU A 37 -3.00 12.49 0.36
N TRP A 38 -3.44 11.24 0.18
CA TRP A 38 -2.71 10.23 -0.60
C TRP A 38 -2.39 10.71 -2.02
N ARG A 39 -3.31 11.42 -2.68
CA ARG A 39 -3.10 11.98 -4.03
C ARG A 39 -2.02 13.06 -4.10
N ARG A 40 -1.77 13.78 -3.01
CA ARG A 40 -0.85 14.93 -2.96
C ARG A 40 0.41 14.67 -2.12
N ALA A 41 0.44 13.58 -1.38
CA ALA A 41 1.43 13.33 -0.35
C ALA A 41 2.78 12.93 -0.96
N GLN A 42 3.79 13.75 -0.64
CA GLN A 42 5.21 13.49 -0.88
C GLN A 42 5.73 12.11 -0.43
N PRO A 43 5.35 11.54 0.75
CA PRO A 43 5.91 10.25 1.17
C PRO A 43 5.58 9.07 0.25
N ARG A 44 4.63 9.21 -0.69
CA ARG A 44 4.30 8.14 -1.64
C ARG A 44 5.51 7.66 -2.43
N GLN A 45 6.41 8.56 -2.82
CA GLN A 45 7.60 8.18 -3.58
C GLN A 45 8.62 7.43 -2.70
N SER A 46 8.93 7.96 -1.52
CA SER A 46 9.84 7.28 -0.59
C SER A 46 9.31 5.91 -0.13
N LEU A 47 8.00 5.79 0.09
CA LEU A 47 7.35 4.50 0.38
C LEU A 47 7.50 3.54 -0.80
N ARG A 48 7.37 4.03 -2.04
CA ARG A 48 7.56 3.21 -3.24
C ARG A 48 8.98 2.68 -3.32
N ASP A 49 9.97 3.53 -3.11
CA ASP A 49 11.39 3.16 -3.23
C ASP A 49 11.75 2.08 -2.21
N LEU A 50 11.25 2.21 -0.97
CA LEU A 50 11.40 1.17 0.06
C LEU A 50 10.67 -0.13 -0.31
N LEU A 51 9.49 -0.06 -0.95
CA LEU A 51 8.78 -1.25 -1.41
C LEU A 51 9.50 -1.93 -2.57
N LEU A 52 10.17 -1.18 -3.44
CA LEU A 52 10.97 -1.73 -4.54
C LEU A 52 12.20 -2.47 -4.00
N ASP A 53 12.88 -1.91 -3.00
CA ASP A 53 14.01 -2.57 -2.31
C ASP A 53 13.57 -3.82 -1.52
N ALA A 54 12.40 -3.75 -0.87
CA ALA A 54 11.81 -4.85 -0.12
C ALA A 54 11.16 -5.95 -1.01
N ALA A 55 10.96 -5.67 -2.30
CA ALA A 55 10.30 -6.60 -3.20
C ALA A 55 11.21 -7.81 -3.49
N PRO A 56 10.67 -9.04 -3.48
CA PRO A 56 11.45 -10.21 -3.87
C PRO A 56 11.76 -10.17 -5.37
N GLY A 57 13.01 -10.43 -5.73
CA GLY A 57 13.50 -10.30 -7.11
C GLY A 57 13.57 -8.85 -7.58
N ILE A 58 13.65 -8.61 -8.89
CA ILE A 58 13.71 -7.25 -9.45
C ILE A 58 12.30 -6.64 -9.45
N SER A 59 11.93 -5.98 -8.36
CA SER A 59 10.71 -5.16 -8.26
C SER A 59 9.41 -5.93 -8.59
N ARG A 60 9.29 -7.20 -8.16
CA ARG A 60 8.09 -8.01 -8.47
C ARG A 60 6.90 -7.66 -7.59
N CYS A 61 5.71 -7.89 -8.14
CA CYS A 61 4.43 -7.76 -7.46
C CYS A 61 4.40 -8.60 -6.19
N MET A 62 4.07 -7.98 -5.06
CA MET A 62 3.99 -8.62 -3.74
C MET A 62 2.75 -9.51 -3.57
N TYR A 63 1.81 -9.49 -4.53
CA TYR A 63 0.69 -10.42 -4.56
C TYR A 63 1.05 -11.74 -5.26
N CYS A 64 1.38 -11.69 -6.55
CA CYS A 64 1.62 -12.88 -7.36
C CYS A 64 3.10 -13.32 -7.38
N GLY A 65 4.05 -12.39 -7.22
CA GLY A 65 5.47 -12.69 -7.38
C GLY A 65 5.90 -12.96 -8.83
N ASP A 66 5.00 -12.79 -9.80
CA ASP A 66 5.24 -13.13 -11.21
C ASP A 66 5.43 -11.89 -12.10
N ASN A 67 4.56 -10.89 -11.93
CA ASN A 67 4.56 -9.67 -12.72
C ASN A 67 5.38 -8.54 -12.07
N GLN A 68 5.84 -7.57 -12.86
CA GLN A 68 6.49 -6.37 -12.34
C GLN A 68 5.50 -5.55 -11.50
N GLY A 69 5.92 -5.17 -10.31
CA GLY A 69 5.18 -4.27 -9.45
C GLY A 69 5.29 -2.83 -9.94
N THR A 70 4.15 -2.22 -10.28
CA THR A 70 4.07 -0.91 -10.91
C THR A 70 3.46 0.15 -10.02
N ASP A 71 2.70 -0.24 -8.99
CA ASP A 71 1.90 0.67 -8.18
C ASP A 71 1.98 0.32 -6.69
N ILE A 72 1.69 1.31 -5.84
CA ILE A 72 1.43 1.04 -4.42
C ILE A 72 -0.06 0.75 -4.27
N ASP A 73 -0.39 -0.41 -3.71
CA ASP A 73 -1.73 -0.76 -3.26
C ASP A 73 -1.82 -0.73 -1.71
N HIS A 74 -3.03 -0.52 -1.21
CA HIS A 74 -3.38 -0.58 0.20
C HIS A 74 -4.10 -1.90 0.50
N HIS A 75 -3.47 -2.79 1.26
CA HIS A 75 -4.05 -4.09 1.62
C HIS A 75 -5.47 -3.96 2.17
N GLU A 76 -5.67 -3.08 3.14
CA GLU A 76 -6.99 -2.56 3.53
C GLU A 76 -7.30 -1.28 2.74
N PRO A 77 -8.38 -1.26 1.93
CA PRO A 77 -8.71 -0.11 1.11
C PRO A 77 -9.10 1.10 1.97
N LEU A 78 -8.76 2.30 1.50
CA LEU A 78 -9.07 3.58 2.17
C LEU A 78 -10.56 3.78 2.44
N SER A 79 -11.44 3.20 1.61
CA SER A 79 -12.89 3.21 1.79
C SER A 79 -13.35 2.50 3.05
N ARG A 80 -12.59 1.48 3.49
CA ARG A 80 -12.87 0.69 4.70
C ARG A 80 -12.09 1.16 5.90
N ASN A 81 -10.81 1.48 5.72
CA ASN A 81 -9.93 1.84 6.83
C ASN A 81 -9.03 3.04 6.47
N PRO A 82 -9.58 4.27 6.47
CA PRO A 82 -8.81 5.46 6.13
C PRO A 82 -7.68 5.74 7.12
N LEU A 83 -7.73 5.20 8.35
CA LEU A 83 -6.66 5.39 9.34
C LEU A 83 -5.39 4.60 9.02
N ARG A 84 -5.47 3.61 8.12
CA ARG A 84 -4.32 2.85 7.60
C ARG A 84 -3.78 3.39 6.27
N THR A 85 -4.16 4.61 5.87
CA THR A 85 -3.71 5.21 4.60
C THR A 85 -2.19 5.35 4.53
N PHE A 86 -1.54 5.74 5.63
CA PHE A 86 -0.09 5.88 5.70
C PHE A 86 0.57 4.81 6.60
N ASP A 87 -0.14 3.74 6.93
CA ASP A 87 0.46 2.62 7.66
C ASP A 87 1.40 1.82 6.75
N TRP A 88 2.69 1.75 7.11
CA TRP A 88 3.68 0.99 6.36
C TRP A 88 3.24 -0.44 6.07
N LEU A 89 2.65 -1.10 7.08
CA LEU A 89 2.18 -2.49 6.98
C LEU A 89 0.96 -2.65 6.08
N ASN A 90 0.29 -1.56 5.73
CA ASN A 90 -0.83 -1.56 4.82
C ASN A 90 -0.42 -1.38 3.34
N HIS A 91 0.82 -0.98 3.05
CA HIS A 91 1.26 -0.77 1.66
C HIS A 91 1.87 -2.03 1.03
N LEU A 92 1.66 -2.19 -0.27
CA LEU A 92 2.18 -3.28 -1.09
C LEU A 92 2.58 -2.78 -2.48
N LEU A 93 3.65 -3.33 -3.05
CA LEU A 93 3.95 -3.13 -4.47
C LEU A 93 3.11 -4.12 -5.30
N ALA A 94 2.18 -3.61 -6.10
CA ALA A 94 1.29 -4.43 -6.92
C ALA A 94 1.53 -4.18 -8.42
N CYS A 95 1.36 -5.21 -9.25
CA CYS A 95 1.27 -5.04 -10.70
C CYS A 95 -0.10 -4.47 -11.07
N SER A 96 -0.21 -3.88 -12.27
CA SER A 96 -1.45 -3.34 -12.82
C SER A 96 -2.62 -4.34 -12.72
N PHE A 97 -2.40 -5.60 -13.09
CA PHE A 97 -3.42 -6.65 -13.03
C PHE A 97 -3.90 -6.95 -11.60
N CYS A 98 -3.00 -7.16 -10.63
CA CYS A 98 -3.41 -7.43 -9.25
C CYS A 98 -4.08 -6.20 -8.61
N ASN A 99 -3.63 -5.01 -8.96
CA ASN A 99 -4.18 -3.74 -8.49
C ASN A 99 -5.59 -3.47 -9.06
N SER A 100 -5.87 -3.86 -10.31
CA SER A 100 -7.14 -3.60 -10.99
C SER A 100 -8.16 -4.75 -10.94
N HIS A 101 -7.72 -6.00 -11.14
CA HIS A 101 -8.59 -7.15 -11.36
C HIS A 101 -8.74 -8.06 -10.12
N GLY A 102 -7.84 -7.99 -9.14
CA GLY A 102 -7.83 -8.90 -7.99
C GLY A 102 -8.44 -8.34 -6.70
N LYS A 103 -8.63 -7.02 -6.60
CA LYS A 103 -8.93 -6.35 -5.32
C LYS A 103 -10.05 -5.32 -5.41
N GLY A 104 -9.85 -4.17 -6.07
CA GLY A 104 -10.78 -3.06 -5.91
C GLY A 104 -11.03 -2.71 -4.42
N ASP A 105 -12.29 -2.52 -4.02
CA ASP A 105 -12.70 -2.42 -2.60
C ASP A 105 -12.81 -3.79 -1.89
N GLN A 106 -12.64 -4.90 -2.62
CA GLN A 106 -12.71 -6.25 -2.10
C GLN A 106 -11.35 -6.66 -1.52
N PHE A 107 -11.33 -6.83 -0.21
CA PHE A 107 -10.20 -7.42 0.52
C PHE A 107 -9.95 -8.84 -0.01
N PRO A 108 -8.69 -9.27 -0.23
CA PRO A 108 -8.44 -10.59 -0.80
C PRO A 108 -8.85 -11.66 0.22
N TRP A 109 -10.06 -12.18 0.08
CA TRP A 109 -10.33 -13.57 0.43
C TRP A 109 -9.43 -14.41 -0.46
N MET A 110 -8.75 -15.39 0.13
CA MET A 110 -8.00 -16.39 -0.60
C MET A 110 -8.80 -16.86 -1.82
N VAL A 111 -8.37 -16.47 -3.03
CA VAL A 111 -8.65 -17.28 -4.21
C VAL A 111 -7.65 -18.42 -4.12
N THR A 112 -8.07 -19.50 -3.48
CA THR A 112 -7.39 -20.78 -3.56
C THR A 112 -7.29 -21.19 -5.03
N GLY A 113 -6.08 -21.14 -5.56
CA GLY A 113 -5.66 -21.89 -6.74
C GLY A 113 -6.29 -21.45 -8.06
N SER A 114 -5.62 -20.56 -8.77
CA SER A 114 -5.40 -20.70 -10.21
C SER A 114 -4.22 -19.82 -10.60
N ARG A 115 -3.15 -20.45 -11.08
CA ARG A 115 -2.03 -19.79 -11.73
C ARG A 115 -2.53 -19.14 -13.02
N CYS A 116 -2.19 -17.87 -13.21
CA CYS A 116 -1.83 -17.16 -14.45
C CYS A 116 -2.09 -15.67 -14.25
#